data_AF-J0P9C6-F1
#
_entry.id   AF-J0P9C6-F1
#
_cell.length_a   1.000
_cell.length_b   1.000
_cell.length_c   1.000
_cell.angle_alpha   90.00
_cell.angle_beta   90.00
_cell.angle_gamma   90.00
#
_symmetry.space_group_name_H-M   'P 1'
#
loop_
_entity.id
_entity.type
_entity.pdbx_description
1 polymer ?
#
loop_
_entity_poly.entity_id
_entity_poly.type
_entity_poly.pdbx_seq_one_letter_code
_entity_poly.pdbx_strand_id
1 'polypeptide(L)'
;MTTTLNLDPLAEDLISIENRVLDSVLGVCLIFKEPVVFRNMVIGQANFYESFFKKGLLVSNCVIGNVIFESAGHNDEPIVFENTVFTGDVNFFDAYFTSDIVIRNCLFVKPNSILEDIAYPYGVEKKEYLKIESK
;
A
#
# COMPACT_ATOMS: atom_id res chain seq x y z
N MET A 1 -24.82 4.12 3.94
CA MET A 1 -24.42 3.00 3.07
C MET A 1 -22.92 2.96 3.11
N THR A 2 -22.33 1.84 3.53
CA THR A 2 -20.88 1.69 3.54
C THR A 2 -20.40 1.32 2.13
N THR A 3 -19.51 2.11 1.55
CA THR A 3 -19.03 1.96 0.18
C THR A 3 -17.74 1.15 0.18
N THR A 4 -17.87 -0.17 0.12
CA THR A 4 -16.74 -1.12 0.12
C THR A 4 -16.43 -1.58 -1.29
N LEU A 5 -15.14 -1.58 -1.64
CA LEU A 5 -14.61 -2.16 -2.87
C LEU A 5 -13.91 -3.47 -2.55
N ASN A 6 -14.39 -4.58 -3.10
CA ASN A 6 -13.70 -5.87 -3.07
C ASN A 6 -12.89 -6.06 -4.37
N LEU A 7 -11.59 -6.31 -4.23
CA LEU A 7 -10.63 -6.52 -5.32
C LEU A 7 -10.43 -7.99 -5.70
N ASP A 8 -10.94 -8.96 -4.93
CA ASP A 8 -10.84 -10.40 -5.24
C ASP A 8 -11.20 -10.74 -6.70
N PRO A 9 -12.31 -10.23 -7.29
CA PRO A 9 -12.66 -10.57 -8.66
C PRO A 9 -11.75 -9.93 -9.72
N LEU A 10 -10.84 -9.02 -9.31
CA LEU A 10 -9.98 -8.23 -10.19
C LEU A 10 -8.50 -8.59 -10.02
N ALA A 11 -8.13 -9.61 -9.24
CA ALA A 11 -6.74 -9.94 -8.94
C ALA A 11 -5.87 -10.24 -10.17
N GLU A 12 -6.49 -10.70 -11.25
CA GLU A 12 -5.81 -11.00 -12.52
C GLU A 12 -5.86 -9.83 -13.52
N ASP A 13 -6.57 -8.75 -13.20
CA ASP A 13 -6.79 -7.60 -14.08
C ASP A 13 -5.90 -6.41 -13.71
N LEU A 14 -5.68 -5.51 -14.67
CA LEU A 14 -5.15 -4.18 -14.38
C LEU A 14 -6.19 -3.39 -13.57
N ILE A 15 -5.81 -3.00 -12.35
CA ILE A 15 -6.68 -2.23 -11.46
C ILE A 15 -6.23 -0.77 -11.49
N SER A 16 -7.07 0.10 -12.03
CA SER A 16 -6.88 1.56 -11.93
C SER A 16 -8.17 2.22 -11.47
N ILE A 17 -8.14 2.77 -10.26
CA ILE A 17 -9.31 3.35 -9.60
C ILE A 17 -8.98 4.75 -9.13
N GLU A 18 -9.83 5.68 -9.55
CA GLU A 18 -9.58 7.10 -9.34
C GLU A 18 -10.84 7.87 -8.93
N ASN A 19 -10.65 8.97 -8.20
CA ASN A 19 -11.68 9.97 -7.90
C ASN A 19 -12.90 9.39 -7.15
N ARG A 20 -12.66 8.58 -6.11
CA ARG A 20 -13.72 7.98 -5.28
C ARG A 20 -13.50 8.26 -3.80
N VAL A 21 -14.61 8.21 -3.07
CA VAL A 21 -14.66 8.11 -1.62
C VAL A 21 -15.18 6.72 -1.28
N LEU A 22 -14.38 5.93 -0.56
CA LEU A 22 -14.70 4.58 -0.16
C LEU A 22 -14.53 4.46 1.36
N ASP A 23 -15.43 3.74 2.00
CA ASP A 23 -15.25 3.39 3.41
C ASP A 23 -14.16 2.34 3.55
N SER A 24 -14.12 1.37 2.63
CA SER A 24 -13.06 0.37 2.61
C SER A 24 -12.69 -0.17 1.24
N VAL A 25 -11.43 -0.59 1.12
CA VAL A 25 -10.87 -1.39 0.01
C VAL A 25 -10.35 -2.70 0.60
N LEU A 26 -10.78 -3.83 0.05
CA LEU A 26 -10.41 -5.16 0.49
C LEU A 26 -9.74 -5.90 -0.66
N GLY A 27 -8.54 -6.41 -0.42
CA GLY A 27 -7.85 -7.34 -1.31
C GLY A 27 -6.92 -8.20 -0.49
N VAL A 28 -7.48 -9.21 0.18
CA VAL A 28 -6.83 -10.00 1.23
C VAL A 28 -6.48 -11.39 0.69
N CYS A 29 -5.28 -11.88 0.99
CA CYS A 29 -4.76 -13.17 0.49
C CYS A 29 -4.76 -13.25 -1.05
N LEU A 30 -4.44 -12.15 -1.73
CA LEU A 30 -4.44 -12.05 -3.19
C LEU A 30 -3.04 -11.93 -3.77
N ILE A 31 -2.86 -12.45 -4.98
CA ILE A 31 -1.67 -12.18 -5.81
C ILE A 31 -2.13 -11.31 -6.97
N PHE A 32 -1.83 -10.01 -6.91
CA PHE A 32 -2.05 -9.09 -8.02
C PHE A 32 -0.94 -9.27 -9.05
N LYS A 33 -1.29 -9.86 -10.20
CA LYS A 33 -0.33 -10.11 -11.29
C LYS A 33 -0.16 -8.92 -12.22
N GLU A 34 -1.10 -7.98 -12.20
CA GLU A 34 -1.07 -6.74 -12.94
C GLU A 34 -0.94 -5.53 -11.98
N PRO A 35 -0.53 -4.35 -12.49
CA PRO A 35 -0.35 -3.17 -11.65
C PRO A 35 -1.65 -2.75 -10.97
N VAL A 36 -1.55 -2.35 -9.70
CA VAL A 36 -2.65 -1.76 -8.94
C VAL A 36 -2.39 -0.27 -8.75
N VAL A 37 -3.37 0.55 -9.10
CA VAL A 37 -3.26 2.01 -9.08
C VAL A 37 -4.47 2.63 -8.40
N PHE A 38 -4.20 3.43 -7.37
CA PHE A 38 -5.18 4.28 -6.68
C PHE A 38 -4.76 5.75 -6.81
N ARG A 39 -5.64 6.60 -7.36
CA ARG A 39 -5.38 8.05 -7.48
C ARG A 39 -6.54 8.92 -7.01
N ASN A 40 -6.23 10.01 -6.32
CA ASN A 40 -7.24 10.99 -5.91
C ASN A 40 -8.39 10.33 -5.11
N MET A 41 -8.04 9.44 -4.18
CA MET A 41 -9.00 8.65 -3.40
C MET A 41 -9.10 9.16 -1.96
N VAL A 42 -10.27 8.99 -1.36
CA VAL A 42 -10.44 9.01 0.10
C VAL A 42 -10.86 7.62 0.55
N ILE A 43 -10.07 6.96 1.37
CA ILE A 43 -10.28 5.56 1.78
C ILE A 43 -10.28 5.48 3.31
N GLY A 44 -11.39 5.05 3.91
CA GLY A 44 -11.46 4.87 5.37
C GLY A 44 -10.53 3.76 5.88
N GLN A 45 -10.49 2.62 5.19
CA GLN A 45 -9.59 1.51 5.48
C GLN A 45 -9.18 0.76 4.21
N ALA A 46 -7.90 0.42 4.08
CA ALA A 46 -7.40 -0.48 3.05
C ALA A 46 -6.82 -1.75 3.69
N ASN A 47 -7.31 -2.93 3.32
CA ASN A 47 -6.83 -4.20 3.85
C ASN A 47 -6.23 -5.07 2.73
N PHE A 48 -4.91 -5.26 2.81
CA PHE A 48 -4.08 -6.06 1.93
C PHE A 48 -3.29 -7.13 2.70
N TYR A 49 -3.84 -7.61 3.82
CA TYR A 49 -3.29 -8.73 4.58
C TYR A 49 -2.94 -9.90 3.66
N GLU A 50 -1.72 -10.44 3.79
CA GLU A 50 -1.19 -11.56 2.98
C GLU A 50 -1.29 -11.36 1.45
N SER A 51 -1.25 -10.12 0.97
CA SER A 51 -1.37 -9.83 -0.48
C SER A 51 -0.05 -9.43 -1.13
N PHE A 52 0.15 -9.87 -2.37
CA PHE A 52 1.38 -9.64 -3.14
C PHE A 52 1.11 -8.79 -4.39
N PHE A 53 1.91 -7.74 -4.58
CA PHE A 53 1.80 -6.82 -5.70
C PHE A 53 2.94 -7.06 -6.69
N LYS A 54 2.80 -8.09 -7.53
CA LYS A 54 3.90 -8.54 -8.41
C LYS A 54 4.39 -7.43 -9.32
N LYS A 55 3.46 -6.74 -9.99
CA LYS A 55 3.78 -5.58 -10.84
C LYS A 55 3.58 -4.23 -10.13
N GLY A 56 3.72 -4.23 -8.81
CA GLY A 56 3.77 -3.02 -8.01
C GLY A 56 2.40 -2.43 -7.65
N LEU A 57 2.46 -1.40 -6.82
CA LEU A 57 1.31 -0.66 -6.31
C LEU A 57 1.64 0.83 -6.36
N LEU A 58 0.75 1.63 -6.94
CA LEU A 58 0.83 3.09 -6.88
C LEU A 58 -0.35 3.66 -6.12
N VAL A 59 -0.07 4.38 -5.04
CA VAL A 59 -1.03 5.18 -4.30
C VAL A 59 -0.61 6.64 -4.38
N SER A 60 -1.40 7.47 -5.08
CA SER A 60 -1.03 8.87 -5.32
C SER A 60 -2.15 9.86 -5.03
N ASN A 61 -1.82 10.97 -4.37
CA ASN A 61 -2.76 12.03 -4.02
C ASN A 61 -3.99 11.52 -3.23
N CYS A 62 -3.77 10.60 -2.29
CA CYS A 62 -4.85 9.98 -1.52
C CYS A 62 -4.91 10.49 -0.07
N VAL A 63 -6.07 10.34 0.56
CA VAL A 63 -6.24 10.42 2.02
C VAL A 63 -6.71 9.06 2.49
N ILE A 64 -5.94 8.39 3.34
CA ILE A 64 -6.22 7.02 3.75
C ILE A 64 -6.25 6.95 5.28
N GLY A 65 -7.23 6.23 5.83
CA GLY A 65 -7.27 5.86 7.24
C GLY A 65 -6.29 4.72 7.53
N ASN A 66 -6.81 3.60 8.03
CA ASN A 66 -5.97 2.46 8.38
C ASN A 66 -5.56 1.69 7.12
N VAL A 67 -4.32 1.22 7.09
CA VAL A 67 -3.78 0.38 6.01
C VAL A 67 -3.11 -0.85 6.61
N ILE A 68 -3.50 -2.02 6.11
CA ILE A 68 -2.96 -3.31 6.57
C ILE A 68 -2.22 -3.96 5.41
N PHE A 69 -0.91 -4.10 5.56
CA PHE A 69 0.00 -4.88 4.72
C PHE A 69 0.68 -5.99 5.53
N GLU A 70 0.06 -6.41 6.63
CA GLU A 70 0.62 -7.48 7.46
C GLU A 70 0.80 -8.77 6.63
N SER A 71 1.98 -9.37 6.74
CA SER A 71 2.42 -10.53 5.95
C SER A 71 2.33 -10.34 4.42
N ALA A 72 2.27 -9.10 3.93
CA ALA A 72 2.28 -8.78 2.50
C ALA A 72 3.70 -8.83 1.91
N GLY A 73 3.83 -8.60 0.60
CA GLY A 73 5.15 -8.37 -0.01
C GLY A 73 5.36 -8.99 -1.38
N HIS A 74 6.57 -9.51 -1.60
CA HIS A 74 7.00 -10.20 -2.82
C HIS A 74 6.70 -9.45 -4.13
N ASN A 75 6.93 -8.15 -4.13
CA ASN A 75 6.79 -7.29 -5.30
C ASN A 75 8.02 -7.40 -6.21
N ASP A 76 7.80 -7.51 -7.52
CA ASP A 76 8.86 -7.47 -8.53
C ASP A 76 9.11 -6.02 -8.98
N GLU A 77 8.04 -5.21 -8.99
CA GLU A 77 8.07 -3.77 -9.27
C GLU A 77 7.81 -2.93 -8.00
N PRO A 78 8.15 -1.63 -7.99
CA PRO A 78 8.03 -0.80 -6.80
C PRO A 78 6.61 -0.69 -6.21
N ILE A 79 6.52 -0.60 -4.89
CA ILE A 79 5.34 -0.06 -4.19
C ILE A 79 5.63 1.40 -3.87
N VAL A 80 4.76 2.28 -4.33
CA VAL A 80 4.95 3.74 -4.29
C VAL A 80 3.77 4.41 -3.60
N PHE A 81 4.07 5.13 -2.53
CA PHE A 81 3.18 6.10 -1.91
C PHE A 81 3.68 7.50 -2.22
N GLU A 82 2.85 8.30 -2.91
CA GLU A 82 3.20 9.65 -3.34
C GLU A 82 2.11 10.65 -2.95
N ASN A 83 2.50 11.79 -2.36
CA ASN A 83 1.59 12.89 -2.00
C ASN A 83 0.35 12.41 -1.23
N THR A 84 0.53 11.41 -0.36
CA THR A 84 -0.58 10.72 0.32
C THR A 84 -0.58 11.04 1.82
N VAL A 85 -1.76 11.29 2.38
CA VAL A 85 -1.97 11.55 3.80
C VAL A 85 -2.51 10.30 4.47
N PHE A 86 -1.76 9.75 5.43
CA PHE A 86 -2.18 8.65 6.30
C PHE A 86 -2.71 9.22 7.61
N THR A 87 -4.00 9.02 7.84
CA THR A 87 -4.74 9.50 9.03
C THR A 87 -4.92 8.41 10.09
N GLY A 88 -4.73 7.16 9.71
CA GLY A 88 -4.75 5.98 10.56
C GLY A 88 -3.39 5.29 10.63
N ASP A 89 -3.40 4.07 11.16
CA ASP A 89 -2.20 3.25 11.25
C ASP A 89 -1.89 2.62 9.91
N VAL A 90 -0.61 2.58 9.55
CA VAL A 90 -0.08 1.81 8.44
C VAL A 90 0.74 0.67 9.03
N ASN A 91 0.29 -0.57 8.80
CA ASN A 91 0.88 -1.76 9.40
C ASN A 91 1.57 -2.60 8.32
N PHE A 92 2.88 -2.76 8.43
CA PHE A 92 3.69 -3.63 7.57
C PHE A 92 4.30 -4.81 8.33
N PHE A 93 3.74 -5.15 9.51
CA PHE A 93 4.25 -6.23 10.34
C PHE A 93 4.40 -7.53 9.54
N ASP A 94 5.57 -8.16 9.63
CA ASP A 94 5.90 -9.41 8.94
C ASP A 94 5.82 -9.35 7.40
N ALA A 95 5.73 -8.16 6.81
CA ALA A 95 5.80 -8.00 5.36
C ALA A 95 7.24 -8.20 4.86
N TYR A 96 7.44 -8.71 3.64
CA TYR A 96 8.76 -8.87 3.05
C TYR A 96 8.79 -8.47 1.57
N PHE A 97 9.43 -7.34 1.27
CA PHE A 97 9.46 -6.73 -0.06
C PHE A 97 10.77 -7.04 -0.82
N THR A 98 10.63 -7.45 -2.07
CA THR A 98 11.73 -7.88 -2.95
C THR A 98 12.12 -6.84 -4.01
N SER A 99 11.46 -5.68 -3.98
CA SER A 99 11.77 -4.53 -4.82
C SER A 99 11.49 -3.24 -4.02
N ASP A 100 11.64 -2.08 -4.66
CA ASP A 100 11.62 -0.80 -3.99
C ASP A 100 10.31 -0.52 -3.23
N ILE A 101 10.44 0.08 -2.04
CA ILE A 101 9.37 0.78 -1.32
C ILE A 101 9.71 2.27 -1.32
N VAL A 102 8.86 3.05 -1.97
CA VAL A 102 9.07 4.49 -2.16
C VAL A 102 7.99 5.26 -1.43
N ILE A 103 8.39 6.10 -0.47
CA ILE A 103 7.51 7.00 0.26
C ILE A 103 7.95 8.43 -0.06
N ARG A 104 7.13 9.17 -0.83
CA ARG A 104 7.45 10.51 -1.29
C ARG A 104 6.35 11.52 -0.94
N ASN A 105 6.74 12.61 -0.29
CA ASN A 105 5.84 13.71 0.10
C ASN A 105 4.59 13.21 0.85
N CYS A 106 4.72 12.16 1.65
CA CYS A 106 3.63 11.63 2.45
C CYS A 106 3.58 12.30 3.83
N LEU A 107 2.36 12.43 4.37
CA LEU A 107 2.13 12.91 5.72
C LEU A 107 1.50 11.80 6.56
N PHE A 108 2.13 11.47 7.68
CA PHE A 108 1.58 10.56 8.69
C PHE A 108 1.06 11.41 9.86
N VAL A 109 -0.26 11.47 10.03
CA VAL A 109 -0.90 12.35 11.02
C VAL A 109 -0.70 11.84 12.45
N LYS A 110 -0.50 10.52 12.61
CA LYS A 110 -0.23 9.86 13.88
C LYS A 110 1.18 9.27 13.88
N PRO A 111 1.80 9.06 15.07
CA PRO A 111 2.99 8.23 15.18
C PRO A 111 2.73 6.86 14.55
N ASN A 112 3.68 6.35 13.78
CA ASN A 112 3.52 5.08 13.09
C ASN A 112 4.87 4.35 12.97
N SER A 113 4.82 3.02 13.07
CA SER A 113 5.98 2.12 13.06
C SER A 113 6.43 1.74 11.64
N ILE A 114 5.82 2.27 10.58
CA ILE A 114 6.11 1.89 9.19
C ILE A 114 7.61 1.76 8.89
N LEU A 115 8.44 2.69 9.36
CA LEU A 115 9.88 2.65 9.12
C LEU A 115 10.58 1.50 9.83
N GLU A 116 10.12 1.14 11.02
CA GLU A 116 10.61 -0.03 11.76
C GLU A 116 10.12 -1.32 11.10
N ASP A 117 8.85 -1.36 10.71
CA ASP A 117 8.20 -2.52 10.09
C ASP A 117 8.84 -2.89 8.75
N ILE A 118 9.22 -1.90 7.93
CA ILE A 118 9.82 -2.13 6.60
C ILE A 118 11.36 -2.03 6.58
N ALA A 119 12.02 -1.84 7.73
CA ALA A 119 13.47 -1.70 7.77
C ALA A 119 14.18 -3.00 7.36
N TYR A 120 15.32 -2.85 6.68
CA TYR A 120 16.25 -3.96 6.48
C TYR A 120 16.83 -4.43 7.83
N PRO A 121 16.94 -5.76 8.11
CA PRO A 121 16.72 -6.89 7.20
C PRO A 121 15.32 -7.53 7.30
N TYR A 122 14.37 -6.91 8.00
CA TYR A 122 13.09 -7.52 8.33
C TYR A 122 12.06 -7.36 7.20
N GLY A 123 11.90 -6.14 6.71
CA GLY A 123 10.82 -5.82 5.77
C GLY A 123 11.20 -5.70 4.31
N VAL A 124 12.49 -5.57 4.00
CA VAL A 124 13.00 -5.46 2.61
C VAL A 124 14.19 -6.39 2.41
N GLU A 125 14.28 -6.98 1.21
CA GLU A 125 15.38 -7.89 0.84
C GLU A 125 16.74 -7.16 0.81
N LYS A 126 16.76 -5.89 0.41
CA LYS A 126 17.96 -5.07 0.32
C LYS A 126 17.75 -3.69 0.93
N LYS A 127 18.79 -3.15 1.56
CA LYS A 127 18.70 -1.83 2.21
C LYS A 127 18.34 -0.71 1.23
N GLU A 128 18.84 -0.77 -0.01
CA GLU A 128 18.59 0.22 -1.06
C GLU A 128 17.15 0.25 -1.58
N TYR A 129 16.34 -0.77 -1.29
CA TYR A 129 14.94 -0.81 -1.69
C TYR A 129 14.09 0.18 -0.91
N LEU A 130 14.47 0.55 0.31
CA LEU A 130 13.74 1.55 1.08
C LEU A 130 14.17 2.98 0.69
N LYS A 131 13.25 3.74 0.11
CA LYS A 131 13.47 5.12 -0.36
C LYS A 131 12.44 6.06 0.26
N ILE A 132 12.94 7.02 1.04
CA ILE A 132 12.11 8.02 1.72
C ILE A 132 12.53 9.40 1.23
N GLU A 133 11.58 10.12 0.67
CA GLU A 133 11.77 11.46 0.14
C GLU A 133 10.77 12.41 0.82
N SER A 134 11.25 13.20 1.77
CA SER A 134 10.51 14.32 2.35
C SER A 134 10.94 15.62 1.69
N LYS A 135 9.97 16.52 1.44
CA LYS A 135 10.22 17.93 1.10
C LYS A 135 10.19 18.78 2.36
#